data_AF-A0A815DXF7-F1
#
_entry.id   AF-A0A815DXF7-F1
#
_cell.length_a   1.000
_cell.length_b   1.000
_cell.length_c   1.000
_cell.angle_alpha   90.00
_cell.angle_beta   90.00
_cell.angle_gamma   90.00
#
_symmetry.space_group_name_H-M   'P 1'
#
loop_
_entity.id
_entity.type
_entity.pdbx_description
1 polymer ?
#
loop_
_entity_poly.entity_id
_entity_poly.type
_entity_poly.pdbx_seq_one_letter_code
_entity_poly.pdbx_strand_id
1 'polypeptide(L)'
;MIDEYNHNDDLTSVSYEVLTNNGSFGARVKQEVNEKHYNVVCYGPIKVRVSTRSTPTLLNGRRSKFYPLEGEEATKRELKREKNRRTARMLKERQIRIELDLMNELNALQMKEKTLLEEINNLESYKGFLNDRFHEQQFERKEKPSLERTKQTEVTVSDKSDSIPIKTEQSPTSPRWELLFSI
;
A
#
# COMPACT_ATOMS: atom_id res chain seq x y z
N MET A 1 15.35 -0.72 22.93
CA MET A 1 14.49 -1.25 24.01
C MET A 1 13.29 -1.88 23.30
N ILE A 2 13.32 -3.21 23.09
CA ILE A 2 12.69 -4.24 23.96
C ILE A 2 11.15 -4.15 23.73
N ASP A 3 10.43 -5.08 23.06
CA ASP A 3 10.64 -6.52 22.85
C ASP A 3 9.96 -7.07 21.58
N GLU A 4 10.64 -8.00 20.91
CA GLU A 4 10.06 -8.96 19.97
C GLU A 4 9.47 -10.14 20.77
N TYR A 5 8.16 -10.33 20.69
CA TYR A 5 7.50 -11.50 21.27
C TYR A 5 7.74 -12.73 20.39
N ASN A 6 8.74 -13.52 20.77
CA ASN A 6 8.94 -14.90 20.30
C ASN A 6 7.85 -15.79 20.93
N HIS A 7 6.87 -16.18 20.12
CA HIS A 7 5.89 -17.20 20.49
C HIS A 7 6.54 -18.59 20.26
N ASN A 8 7.19 -19.12 21.30
CA ASN A 8 7.62 -20.52 21.32
C ASN A 8 6.44 -21.39 21.73
N ASP A 9 5.80 -22.02 20.74
CA ASP A 9 4.85 -23.11 20.94
C ASP A 9 5.60 -24.38 21.38
N ASP A 10 5.98 -24.44 22.66
CA ASP A 10 6.42 -25.68 23.31
C ASP A 10 5.19 -26.52 23.69
N LEU A 11 4.59 -27.17 22.69
CA LEU A 11 3.60 -28.24 22.89
C LEU A 11 3.92 -29.46 22.03
N THR A 12 5.16 -29.93 22.11
CA THR A 12 5.50 -31.31 21.71
C THR A 12 6.36 -31.98 22.77
N SER A 13 5.74 -32.31 23.92
CA SER A 13 6.35 -33.26 24.86
C SER A 13 6.43 -34.64 24.20
N VAL A 14 7.56 -34.94 23.57
CA VAL A 14 7.88 -36.27 23.06
C VAL A 14 8.58 -37.02 24.19
N SER A 15 7.89 -37.96 24.82
CA SER A 15 8.50 -38.89 25.77
C SER A 15 9.39 -39.87 25.01
N TYR A 16 10.68 -39.92 25.34
CA TYR A 16 11.60 -40.94 24.86
C TYR A 16 12.10 -41.78 26.04
N GLU A 17 12.05 -43.10 25.89
CA GLU A 17 12.69 -44.02 26.82
C GLU A 17 14.21 -44.01 26.54
N VAL A 18 14.98 -43.58 27.54
CA VAL A 18 16.46 -43.57 27.46
C VAL A 18 16.97 -44.96 27.83
N LEU A 19 17.31 -45.77 26.83
CA LEU A 19 18.05 -47.01 27.05
C LEU A 19 19.53 -46.69 27.34
N THR A 20 19.94 -46.85 28.60
CA THR A 20 21.35 -46.76 29.01
C THR A 20 22.03 -48.12 28.86
N ASN A 21 22.84 -48.29 27.82
CA ASN A 21 23.69 -49.47 27.67
C ASN A 21 25.03 -49.24 28.38
N ASN A 22 25.14 -49.79 29.59
CA ASN A 22 26.42 -50.12 30.22
C ASN A 22 26.98 -51.38 29.54
N GLY A 23 28.19 -51.33 28.97
CA GLY A 23 28.92 -52.56 28.64
C GLY A 23 29.93 -52.50 27.49
N SER A 24 31.20 -52.49 27.89
CA SER A 24 32.33 -53.23 27.30
C SER A 24 32.96 -52.78 25.96
N PHE A 25 34.21 -52.35 26.10
CA PHE A 25 35.29 -52.43 25.10
C PHE A 25 35.34 -53.79 24.39
N GLY A 26 35.64 -53.78 23.09
CA GLY A 26 35.94 -55.00 22.32
C GLY A 26 35.84 -54.78 20.82
N ALA A 27 36.93 -54.32 20.19
CA ALA A 27 37.05 -54.28 18.74
C ALA A 27 37.09 -55.71 18.16
N ARG A 28 36.08 -56.07 17.38
CA ARG A 28 36.18 -57.14 16.37
C ARG A 28 35.17 -56.84 15.26
N VAL A 29 35.67 -56.26 14.17
CA VAL A 29 34.91 -56.09 12.93
C VAL A 29 34.69 -57.47 12.33
N LYS A 30 33.53 -58.05 12.59
CA LYS A 30 32.94 -59.04 11.70
C LYS A 30 32.16 -58.26 10.63
N GLN A 31 32.54 -58.45 9.37
CA GLN A 31 31.70 -58.11 8.23
C GLN A 31 30.42 -58.95 8.31
N GLU A 32 29.41 -58.43 9.00
CA GLU A 32 28.03 -58.78 8.72
C GLU A 32 27.48 -57.70 7.80
N VAL A 33 27.04 -58.12 6.62
CA VAL A 33 26.21 -57.33 5.71
C VAL A 33 24.87 -57.10 6.40
N ASN A 34 24.85 -56.16 7.34
CA ASN A 34 23.65 -55.62 7.94
C ASN A 34 23.43 -54.28 7.25
N GLU A 35 22.69 -54.28 6.15
CA GLU A 35 22.17 -53.06 5.51
C GLU A 35 21.25 -52.36 6.50
N LYS A 36 21.83 -51.60 7.43
CA LYS A 36 21.06 -50.81 8.40
C LYS A 36 20.27 -49.77 7.60
N HIS A 37 18.95 -49.96 7.50
CA HIS A 37 18.01 -49.02 6.85
C HIS A 37 17.79 -47.74 7.67
N TYR A 38 18.79 -47.28 8.42
CA TYR A 38 18.71 -46.08 9.23
C TYR A 38 20.06 -45.36 9.26
N ASN A 39 20.00 -44.05 9.07
CA ASN A 39 21.12 -43.15 9.26
C ASN A 39 21.03 -42.57 10.68
N VAL A 40 22.16 -42.54 11.39
CA VAL A 40 22.23 -41.88 12.70
C VAL A 40 22.59 -40.41 12.45
N VAL A 41 21.66 -39.51 12.74
CA VAL A 41 21.86 -38.07 12.70
C VAL A 41 22.12 -37.58 14.12
N CYS A 42 23.20 -36.83 14.32
CA CYS A 42 23.54 -36.26 15.62
C CYS A 42 23.03 -34.81 15.71
N TYR A 43 22.26 -34.51 16.74
CA TYR A 43 21.86 -33.15 17.12
C TYR A 43 22.49 -32.86 18.50
N GLY A 44 23.73 -32.35 18.49
CA GLY A 44 24.52 -32.19 19.71
C GLY A 44 24.80 -33.54 20.39
N PRO A 45 24.53 -33.71 21.70
CA PRO A 45 24.73 -34.98 22.41
C PRO A 45 23.69 -36.06 22.04
N ILE A 46 22.61 -35.69 21.35
CA ILE A 46 21.50 -36.59 21.00
C ILE A 46 21.78 -37.26 19.65
N LYS A 47 21.63 -38.60 19.61
CA LYS A 47 21.76 -39.39 18.38
C LYS A 47 20.40 -39.96 17.97
N VAL A 48 19.89 -39.51 16.83
CA VAL A 48 18.58 -39.94 16.29
C VAL A 48 18.80 -40.92 15.16
N ARG A 49 18.13 -42.08 15.21
CA ARG A 49 18.08 -43.05 14.10
C ARG A 49 16.96 -42.64 13.14
N VAL A 50 17.33 -42.13 11.97
CA VAL A 50 16.39 -41.74 10.91
C VAL A 50 16.31 -42.88 9.90
N SER A 51 15.12 -43.42 9.66
CA SER A 51 14.90 -44.42 8.60
C SER A 51 15.29 -43.84 7.24
N THR A 52 16.11 -44.57 6.47
CA THR A 52 16.49 -44.16 5.12
C THR A 52 15.40 -44.42 4.09
N ARG A 53 14.50 -45.37 4.39
CA ARG A 53 13.34 -45.66 3.55
C ARG A 53 12.12 -44.92 4.09
N SER A 54 11.52 -44.08 3.25
CA SER A 54 10.24 -43.46 3.55
C SER A 54 9.14 -44.52 3.50
N THR A 55 8.43 -44.73 4.61
CA THR A 55 7.24 -45.59 4.60
C THR A 55 6.09 -44.86 3.88
N PRO A 56 5.25 -45.56 3.10
CA PRO A 56 4.11 -44.93 2.42
C PRO A 56 3.10 -44.35 3.41
N THR A 57 2.89 -45.06 4.51
CA THR A 57 1.99 -44.68 5.58
C THR A 57 2.74 -44.54 6.91
N LEU A 58 2.29 -43.60 7.72
CA LEU A 58 2.64 -43.46 9.12
C LEU A 58 1.96 -44.59 9.92
N LEU A 59 2.40 -44.81 11.16
CA LEU A 59 1.84 -45.82 12.04
C LEU A 59 0.32 -45.65 12.27
N ASN A 60 -0.21 -44.43 12.15
CA ASN A 60 -1.64 -44.12 12.26
C ASN A 60 -2.43 -44.29 10.95
N GLY A 61 -1.82 -44.87 9.90
CA GLY A 61 -2.46 -45.08 8.60
C GLY A 61 -2.53 -43.84 7.70
N ARG A 62 -2.14 -42.64 8.18
CA ARG A 62 -2.04 -41.45 7.33
C ARG A 62 -0.86 -41.56 6.38
N ARG A 63 -0.95 -40.96 5.20
CA ARG A 63 0.18 -40.94 4.25
C ARG A 63 1.38 -40.18 4.84
N SER A 64 2.57 -40.77 4.73
CA SER A 64 3.81 -40.12 5.12
C SER A 64 4.12 -38.93 4.23
N LYS A 65 4.61 -37.83 4.82
CA LYS A 65 5.02 -36.64 4.06
C LYS A 65 6.23 -36.89 3.16
N PHE A 66 7.06 -37.86 3.52
CA PHE A 66 8.33 -38.15 2.84
C PHE A 66 8.18 -39.22 1.76
N TYR A 67 7.02 -39.87 1.64
CA TYR A 67 6.77 -40.81 0.56
C TYR A 67 6.53 -40.05 -0.75
N PRO A 68 7.28 -40.35 -1.82
CA PRO A 68 7.09 -39.69 -3.11
C PRO A 68 5.68 -39.95 -3.63
N LEU A 69 5.06 -38.91 -4.21
CA LEU A 69 3.86 -39.14 -5.01
C LEU A 69 4.28 -39.69 -6.36
N GLU A 70 3.58 -40.72 -6.80
CA GLU A 70 3.81 -41.34 -8.10
C GLU A 70 2.52 -41.35 -8.93
N GLY A 71 2.67 -41.49 -10.25
CA GLY A 71 1.55 -41.61 -11.18
C GLY A 71 0.61 -40.40 -11.20
N GLU A 72 -0.69 -40.67 -11.18
CA GLU A 72 -1.76 -39.69 -11.39
C GLU A 72 -1.82 -38.60 -10.30
N GLU A 73 -1.42 -38.90 -9.07
CA GLU A 73 -1.44 -37.91 -8.00
C GLU A 73 -0.32 -36.87 -8.14
N ALA A 74 0.83 -37.29 -8.66
CA ALA A 74 1.94 -36.41 -8.96
C ALA A 74 1.57 -35.43 -10.08
N THR A 75 0.93 -35.92 -11.15
CA THR A 75 0.48 -35.07 -12.27
C THR A 75 -0.60 -34.07 -11.83
N LYS A 76 -1.59 -34.50 -11.04
CA LYS A 76 -2.61 -33.60 -10.45
C LYS A 76 -1.98 -32.51 -9.57
N ARG A 77 -0.98 -32.86 -8.77
CA ARG A 77 -0.25 -31.88 -7.95
C ARG A 77 0.51 -30.89 -8.83
N GLU A 78 1.15 -31.36 -9.88
CA GLU A 78 1.92 -30.50 -10.77
C GLU A 78 1.03 -29.54 -11.55
N LEU A 79 -0.12 -30.00 -12.04
CA LEU A 79 -1.13 -29.13 -12.67
C LEU A 79 -1.63 -28.03 -11.71
N LYS A 80 -1.87 -28.37 -10.44
CA LYS A 80 -2.25 -27.38 -9.42
C LYS A 80 -1.13 -26.36 -9.18
N ARG A 81 0.13 -26.82 -9.12
CA ARG A 81 1.29 -25.94 -8.97
C ARG A 81 1.45 -25.02 -10.17
N GLU A 82 1.30 -25.54 -11.39
CA GLU A 82 1.40 -24.72 -12.60
C GLU A 82 0.29 -23.67 -12.67
N LYS A 83 -0.94 -24.06 -12.33
CA LYS A 83 -2.05 -23.11 -12.21
C LYS A 83 -1.75 -22.00 -11.18
N ASN A 84 -1.23 -22.38 -10.02
CA ASN A 84 -0.86 -21.42 -8.98
C ASN A 84 0.28 -20.48 -9.44
N ARG A 85 1.33 -21.03 -10.07
CA ARG A 85 2.42 -20.24 -10.67
C ARG A 85 1.88 -19.25 -11.69
N ARG A 86 0.97 -19.67 -12.56
CA ARG A 86 0.33 -18.79 -13.54
C ARG A 86 -0.47 -17.68 -12.88
N THR A 87 -1.31 -17.99 -11.89
CA THR A 87 -2.07 -16.99 -11.14
C THR A 87 -1.16 -16.01 -10.41
N ALA A 88 -0.06 -16.49 -9.82
CA ALA A 88 0.93 -15.63 -9.16
C ALA A 88 1.61 -14.66 -10.14
N ARG A 89 1.96 -15.13 -11.36
CA ARG A 89 2.49 -14.25 -12.41
C ARG A 89 1.49 -13.15 -12.80
N MET A 90 0.23 -13.53 -13.05
CA MET A 90 -0.82 -12.57 -13.40
C MET A 90 -1.06 -11.55 -12.29
N LEU A 91 -1.01 -11.97 -11.02
CA LEU A 91 -1.16 -11.06 -9.89
C LEU A 91 0.01 -10.07 -9.80
N LYS A 92 1.23 -10.55 -10.03
CA LYS A 92 2.43 -9.70 -10.10
C LYS A 92 2.36 -8.68 -11.24
N GLU A 93 1.93 -9.10 -12.42
CA GLU A 93 1.73 -8.19 -13.57
C GLU A 93 0.66 -7.13 -13.27
N ARG A 94 -0.44 -7.53 -12.61
CA ARG A 94 -1.49 -6.59 -12.20
C ARG A 94 -0.98 -5.59 -11.16
N GLN A 95 -0.20 -6.04 -10.18
CA GLN A 95 0.42 -5.18 -9.19
C GLN A 95 1.31 -4.12 -9.87
N ILE A 96 2.21 -4.55 -10.76
CA ILE A 96 3.10 -3.64 -11.49
C ILE A 96 2.29 -2.60 -12.29
N ARG A 97 1.18 -3.01 -12.92
CA ARG A 97 0.30 -2.08 -13.65
C ARG A 97 -0.32 -1.03 -12.72
N ILE A 98 -0.86 -1.47 -11.58
CA ILE A 98 -1.45 -0.55 -10.60
C ILE A 98 -0.40 0.43 -10.07
N GLU A 99 0.80 -0.05 -9.77
CA GLU A 99 1.92 0.80 -9.33
C GLU A 99 2.27 1.86 -10.40
N LEU A 100 2.35 1.45 -11.68
CA LEU A 100 2.59 2.37 -12.79
C LEU A 100 1.47 3.41 -12.93
N ASP A 101 0.21 2.99 -12.85
CA ASP A 101 -0.96 3.88 -12.96
C ASP A 101 -0.95 4.91 -11.82
N LEU A 102 -0.67 4.48 -10.59
CA LEU A 102 -0.54 5.38 -9.44
C LEU A 102 0.63 6.36 -9.58
N MET A 103 1.77 5.91 -10.09
CA MET A 103 2.91 6.81 -10.36
C MET A 103 2.56 7.86 -11.41
N ASN A 104 1.84 7.47 -12.46
CA ASN A 104 1.38 8.40 -13.49
C ASN A 104 0.37 9.42 -12.93
N GLU A 105 -0.57 8.97 -12.10
CA GLU A 105 -1.53 9.85 -11.44
C GLU A 105 -0.83 10.83 -10.48
N LEU A 106 0.13 10.36 -9.69
CA LEU A 106 0.95 11.21 -8.83
C LEU A 106 1.66 12.30 -9.64
N ASN A 107 2.31 11.93 -10.74
CA ASN A 107 2.99 12.88 -11.61
C ASN A 107 2.01 13.90 -12.21
N ALA A 108 0.82 13.45 -12.63
CA ALA A 108 -0.21 14.35 -13.15
C ALA A 108 -0.70 15.35 -12.08
N LEU A 109 -0.89 14.88 -10.84
CA LEU A 109 -1.26 15.72 -9.71
C LEU A 109 -0.16 16.73 -9.35
N GLN A 110 1.10 16.33 -9.35
CA GLN A 110 2.25 17.21 -9.11
C GLN A 110 2.37 18.31 -10.18
N MET A 111 2.16 17.96 -11.45
CA MET A 111 2.14 18.95 -12.53
C MET A 111 0.98 19.93 -12.36
N LYS A 112 -0.21 19.44 -11.98
CA LYS A 112 -1.37 20.28 -11.72
C LYS A 112 -1.16 21.22 -10.52
N GLU A 113 -0.56 20.71 -9.45
CA GLU A 113 -0.18 21.51 -8.27
C GLU A 113 0.77 22.64 -8.69
N LYS A 114 1.80 22.33 -9.47
CA LYS A 114 2.74 23.32 -9.98
C LYS A 114 2.05 24.41 -10.80
N THR A 115 1.16 24.03 -11.73
CA THR A 115 0.39 25.00 -12.53
C THR A 115 -0.48 25.90 -11.66
N LEU A 116 -1.15 25.34 -10.65
CA LEU A 116 -1.99 26.12 -9.73
C LEU A 116 -1.16 27.08 -8.88
N LEU A 117 0.03 26.67 -8.42
CA LEU A 117 0.94 27.55 -7.68
C LEU A 117 1.43 28.72 -8.54
N GLU A 118 1.74 28.47 -9.82
CA GLU A 118 2.09 29.53 -10.76
C GLU A 118 0.91 30.51 -10.97
N GLU A 119 -0.31 30.01 -11.09
CA GLU A 119 -1.51 30.83 -11.21
C GLU A 119 -1.77 31.68 -9.95
N ILE A 120 -1.62 31.10 -8.76
CA ILE A 120 -1.73 31.83 -7.49
C ILE A 120 -0.71 32.97 -7.44
N ASN A 121 0.55 32.70 -7.76
CA ASN A 121 1.60 33.72 -7.75
C ASN A 121 1.31 34.85 -8.75
N ASN A 122 0.80 34.53 -9.94
CA ASN A 122 0.39 35.53 -10.92
C ASN A 122 -0.77 36.40 -10.41
N LEU A 123 -1.78 35.80 -9.78
CA LEU A 123 -2.92 36.51 -9.21
C LEU A 123 -2.51 37.39 -8.02
N GLU A 124 -1.61 36.91 -7.16
CA GLU A 124 -1.05 37.68 -6.05
C GLU A 124 -0.25 38.88 -6.55
N SER A 125 0.58 38.69 -7.57
CA SER A 125 1.34 39.76 -8.21
C SER A 125 0.40 40.81 -8.82
N TYR A 126 -0.66 40.38 -9.52
CA TYR A 126 -1.64 41.29 -10.10
C TYR A 126 -2.46 42.04 -9.05
N LYS A 127 -2.83 41.36 -7.95
CA LYS A 127 -3.47 41.99 -6.79
C LYS A 127 -2.58 43.07 -6.18
N GLY A 128 -1.28 42.79 -6.02
CA GLY A 128 -0.29 43.77 -5.56
C GLY A 128 -0.27 45.01 -6.45
N PHE A 129 -0.13 44.81 -7.76
CA PHE A 129 -0.16 45.89 -8.75
C PHE A 129 -1.44 46.75 -8.67
N LEU A 130 -2.61 46.12 -8.54
CA LEU A 130 -3.87 46.86 -8.42
C LEU A 130 -3.98 47.64 -7.11
N ASN A 131 -3.49 47.08 -6.00
CA ASN A 131 -3.46 47.77 -4.72
C ASN A 131 -2.54 49.00 -4.77
N ASP A 132 -1.36 48.88 -5.36
CA ASP A 132 -0.42 49.99 -5.52
C ASP A 132 -1.06 51.11 -6.35
N ARG A 133 -1.66 50.77 -7.50
CA ARG A 133 -2.38 51.72 -8.35
C ARG A 133 -3.56 52.39 -7.64
N PHE A 134 -4.28 51.63 -6.81
CA PHE A 134 -5.36 52.18 -6.00
C PHE A 134 -4.82 53.17 -4.96
N HIS A 135 -3.73 52.83 -4.27
CA HIS A 135 -3.09 53.71 -3.31
C HIS A 135 -2.60 55.01 -3.97
N GLU A 136 -1.93 54.94 -5.12
CA GLU A 136 -1.51 56.11 -5.90
C GLU A 136 -2.68 57.05 -6.19
N GLN A 137 -3.81 56.52 -6.68
CA GLN A 137 -5.01 57.33 -6.95
C GLN A 137 -5.58 57.99 -5.68
N GLN A 138 -5.49 57.33 -4.52
CA GLN A 138 -5.94 57.91 -3.26
C GLN A 138 -4.99 59.00 -2.76
N PHE A 139 -3.68 58.88 -3.00
CA PHE A 139 -2.71 59.93 -2.70
C PHE A 139 -2.91 61.15 -3.60
N GLU A 140 -3.06 60.98 -4.91
CA GLU A 140 -3.31 62.09 -5.86
C GLU A 140 -4.59 62.87 -5.54
N ARG A 141 -5.63 62.20 -5.01
CA ARG A 141 -6.87 62.87 -4.57
C ARG A 141 -6.68 63.73 -3.31
N LYS A 142 -5.72 63.37 -2.44
CA LYS A 142 -5.45 64.11 -1.19
C LYS A 142 -4.53 65.32 -1.41
N GLU A 143 -3.69 65.30 -2.45
CA GLU A 143 -2.75 66.38 -2.76
C GLU A 143 -3.35 67.51 -3.64
N LYS A 144 -4.61 67.42 -4.04
CA LYS A 144 -5.35 68.58 -4.56
C LYS A 144 -6.07 69.25 -3.38
N PRO A 145 -5.44 70.22 -2.68
CA PRO A 145 -6.19 71.07 -1.78
C PRO A 145 -7.27 71.75 -2.61
N SER A 146 -8.51 71.62 -2.15
CA SER A 146 -9.67 72.29 -2.69
C SER A 146 -9.43 73.79 -2.73
N LEU A 147 -8.91 74.29 -3.86
CA LEU A 147 -8.96 75.70 -4.17
C LEU A 147 -10.39 76.00 -4.64
N GLU A 148 -11.05 76.77 -3.80
CA GLU A 148 -12.41 77.28 -3.86
C GLU A 148 -12.91 77.68 -5.26
N ARG A 149 -14.20 77.45 -5.52
CA ARG A 149 -15.09 78.57 -5.86
C ARG A 149 -16.57 78.22 -5.67
N THR A 150 -17.12 78.87 -4.66
CA THR A 150 -18.47 79.44 -4.63
C THR A 150 -18.96 79.93 -6.00
N LYS A 151 -20.15 79.50 -6.40
CA LYS A 151 -21.32 80.37 -6.56
C LYS A 151 -22.58 79.51 -6.78
N GLN A 152 -23.62 79.94 -6.07
CA GLN A 152 -24.98 79.45 -6.15
C GLN A 152 -25.50 79.59 -7.59
N THR A 153 -26.06 78.52 -8.12
CA THR A 153 -27.10 78.59 -9.16
C THR A 153 -28.13 77.56 -8.79
N GLU A 154 -29.27 78.04 -8.29
CA GLU A 154 -30.52 77.31 -8.24
C GLU A 154 -30.84 76.83 -9.66
N VAL A 155 -30.96 75.52 -9.83
CA VAL A 155 -31.63 74.92 -10.99
C VAL A 155 -32.66 73.94 -10.43
N THR A 156 -33.89 74.41 -10.38
CA THR A 156 -35.11 73.61 -10.20
C THR A 156 -35.41 72.85 -11.48
N VAL A 157 -35.26 71.51 -11.47
CA VAL A 157 -35.92 70.59 -12.43
C VAL A 157 -36.10 69.25 -11.71
N SER A 158 -37.29 69.00 -11.18
CA SER A 158 -38.33 68.09 -11.72
C SER A 158 -38.03 66.61 -11.55
N ASP A 159 -38.94 65.97 -10.81
CA ASP A 159 -39.23 64.54 -10.77
C ASP A 159 -38.95 63.83 -12.10
N LYS A 160 -38.18 62.72 -12.04
CA LYS A 160 -38.58 61.41 -12.58
C LYS A 160 -37.92 60.30 -11.76
N SER A 161 -38.78 59.56 -11.07
CA SER A 161 -38.61 58.15 -10.74
C SER A 161 -37.99 57.38 -11.91
N ASP A 162 -36.99 56.54 -11.64
CA ASP A 162 -36.88 55.23 -12.30
C ASP A 162 -36.01 54.28 -11.46
N SER A 163 -36.69 53.25 -10.97
CA SER A 163 -36.18 52.09 -10.27
C SER A 163 -35.29 51.23 -11.17
N ILE A 164 -34.08 50.92 -10.73
CA ILE A 164 -33.21 49.94 -11.39
C ILE A 164 -33.50 48.55 -10.77
N PRO A 165 -33.85 47.52 -11.56
CA PRO A 165 -34.08 46.18 -11.03
C PRO A 165 -32.76 45.48 -10.69
N ILE A 166 -32.69 44.95 -9.48
CA ILE A 166 -31.66 44.02 -9.02
C ILE A 166 -31.81 42.74 -9.84
N LYS A 167 -30.85 42.43 -10.71
CA LYS A 167 -30.70 41.10 -11.29
C LYS A 167 -29.93 40.24 -10.31
N THR A 168 -30.66 39.35 -9.64
CA THR A 168 -30.11 38.24 -8.87
C THR A 168 -29.48 37.25 -9.86
N GLU A 169 -28.15 37.22 -9.95
CA GLU A 169 -27.47 36.15 -10.66
C GLU A 169 -27.65 34.85 -9.88
N GLN A 170 -28.37 33.92 -10.50
CA GLN A 170 -28.50 32.53 -10.07
C GLN A 170 -27.12 31.87 -10.11
N SER A 171 -26.68 31.34 -8.97
CA SER A 171 -25.52 30.45 -8.89
C SER A 171 -25.71 29.24 -9.81
N PRO A 172 -24.72 28.83 -10.61
CA PRO A 172 -24.78 27.53 -11.25
C PRO A 172 -24.71 26.44 -10.17
N THR A 173 -25.82 25.71 -10.07
CA THR A 173 -25.97 24.47 -9.31
C THR A 173 -24.82 23.52 -9.64
N SER A 174 -24.02 23.18 -8.64
CA SER A 174 -22.99 22.15 -8.72
C SER A 174 -23.61 20.81 -9.16
N PRO A 175 -22.99 20.06 -10.10
CA PRO A 175 -23.45 18.73 -10.42
C PRO A 175 -23.28 17.80 -9.21
N ARG A 176 -24.41 17.25 -8.79
CA ARG A 176 -24.58 16.20 -7.79
C ARG A 176 -23.96 14.91 -8.33
N TRP A 177 -22.74 14.60 -7.90
CA TRP A 177 -22.12 13.29 -8.12
C TRP A 177 -22.75 12.26 -7.19
N GLU A 178 -23.93 11.76 -7.55
CA GLU A 178 -24.47 10.54 -6.94
C GLU A 178 -24.02 9.32 -7.75
N LEU A 179 -23.02 8.64 -7.18
CA LEU A 179 -23.04 7.20 -6.91
C LEU A 179 -23.43 6.28 -8.08
N LEU A 180 -22.48 6.06 -8.98
CA LEU A 180 -22.39 4.80 -9.72
C LEU A 180 -21.46 3.84 -8.99
N PHE A 181 -21.99 3.19 -7.96
CA PHE A 181 -21.50 1.89 -7.51
C PHE A 181 -22.70 1.04 -7.09
N SER A 182 -23.17 0.20 -8.00
CA SER A 182 -23.85 -1.04 -7.64
C SER A 182 -23.22 -2.15 -8.46
N ILE A 183 -22.63 -3.07 -7.71
CA ILE A 183 -22.08 -4.36 -8.08
C ILE A 183 -23.23 -5.30 -8.47
#